data_AF-A0A1H4LHF3-F1
#
_entry.id   AF-A0A1H4LHF3-F1
#
_cell.length_a   1.000
_cell.length_b   1.000
_cell.length_c   1.000
_cell.angle_alpha   90.00
_cell.angle_beta   90.00
_cell.angle_gamma   90.00
#
_symmetry.space_group_name_H-M   'P 1'
#
loop_
_entity.id
_entity.type
_entity.pdbx_description
1 polymer ?
#
loop_
_entity_poly.entity_id
_entity_poly.type
_entity_poly.pdbx_seq_one_letter_code
_entity_poly.pdbx_strand_id
1 'polypeptide(L)'
;MFGEQVQSTRAAQKRRTATRIVEAAAQLFAEHGFQSTTVRQIAAEAGVSVGAVMAVGDKESLLGLVYDQAIADRIPAPPEPGKATAVDYLAHYFDPFLALFAENDDLARAYFRTLARGLPGNAALGALRALTENNLTASMVDAGMPEERARLGAQVMFAGYLGELMLLAAGSTDHQQTAARLRSMAAFVTAQEGN
;
A
#
# COMPACT_ATOMS: atom_id res chain seq x y z
N MET A 1 -38.85 12.59 0.41
CA MET A 1 -38.02 11.68 1.23
C MET A 1 -37.78 10.29 0.59
N PHE A 2 -38.59 9.84 -0.40
CA PHE A 2 -38.42 8.52 -1.05
C PHE A 2 -37.24 8.39 -2.05
N GLY A 3 -36.72 9.50 -2.60
CA GLY A 3 -35.61 9.46 -3.58
C GLY A 3 -34.24 9.15 -2.98
N GLU A 4 -34.02 9.55 -1.72
CA GLU A 4 -32.73 9.43 -1.03
C GLU A 4 -32.47 7.99 -0.55
N GLN A 5 -33.52 7.29 -0.10
CA GLN A 5 -33.43 5.88 0.31
C GLN A 5 -33.20 4.92 -0.87
N VAL A 6 -33.79 5.18 -2.06
CA VAL A 6 -33.60 4.33 -3.25
C VAL A 6 -32.24 4.54 -3.92
N GLN A 7 -31.70 5.75 -3.87
CA GLN A 7 -30.33 6.01 -4.32
C GLN A 7 -29.29 5.39 -3.38
N SER A 8 -29.54 5.43 -2.06
CA SER A 8 -28.69 4.79 -1.05
C SER A 8 -28.61 3.26 -1.22
N THR A 9 -29.73 2.58 -1.52
CA THR A 9 -29.74 1.13 -1.75
C THR A 9 -29.02 0.72 -3.03
N ARG A 10 -29.15 1.48 -4.13
CA ARG A 10 -28.40 1.24 -5.37
C ARG A 10 -26.90 1.45 -5.19
N ALA A 11 -26.49 2.51 -4.49
CA ALA A 11 -25.09 2.75 -4.16
C ALA A 11 -24.50 1.63 -3.28
N ALA A 12 -25.27 1.18 -2.27
CA ALA A 12 -24.88 0.04 -1.43
C ALA A 12 -24.74 -1.26 -2.24
N GLN A 13 -25.66 -1.54 -3.16
CA GLN A 13 -25.59 -2.71 -4.03
C GLN A 13 -24.39 -2.66 -4.98
N LYS A 14 -24.08 -1.48 -5.54
CA LYS A 14 -22.89 -1.26 -6.37
C LYS A 14 -21.60 -1.53 -5.58
N ARG A 15 -21.51 -1.02 -4.34
CA ARG A 15 -20.37 -1.30 -3.44
C ARG A 15 -20.22 -2.78 -3.14
N ARG A 16 -21.29 -3.47 -2.74
CA ARG A 16 -21.28 -4.93 -2.51
C ARG A 16 -20.83 -5.72 -3.72
N THR A 17 -21.22 -5.28 -4.91
CA THR A 17 -20.81 -5.92 -6.17
C THR A 17 -19.32 -5.69 -6.43
N ALA A 18 -18.83 -4.46 -6.25
CA ALA A 18 -17.41 -4.15 -6.39
C ALA A 18 -16.56 -4.95 -5.39
N THR A 19 -16.97 -5.04 -4.12
CA THR A 19 -16.30 -5.85 -3.10
C THR A 19 -16.15 -7.31 -3.53
N ARG A 20 -17.25 -7.96 -3.95
CA ARG A 20 -17.20 -9.35 -4.45
C ARG A 20 -16.27 -9.53 -5.65
N ILE A 21 -16.23 -8.55 -6.55
CA ILE A 21 -15.34 -8.59 -7.72
C ILE A 21 -13.87 -8.50 -7.29
N VAL A 22 -13.54 -7.60 -6.34
CA VAL A 22 -12.18 -7.45 -5.83
C VAL A 22 -11.74 -8.68 -5.03
N GLU A 23 -12.62 -9.26 -4.20
CA GLU A 23 -12.36 -10.51 -3.47
C GLU A 23 -12.09 -11.69 -4.41
N ALA A 24 -12.93 -11.86 -5.43
CA ALA A 24 -12.74 -12.89 -6.46
C ALA A 24 -11.43 -12.69 -7.25
N ALA A 25 -11.09 -11.43 -7.57
CA ALA A 25 -9.82 -11.11 -8.22
C ALA A 25 -8.62 -11.45 -7.31
N ALA A 26 -8.67 -11.09 -6.03
CA ALA A 26 -7.63 -11.40 -5.06
C ALA A 26 -7.36 -12.91 -4.97
N GLN A 27 -8.43 -13.69 -4.84
CA GLN A 27 -8.34 -15.15 -4.78
C GLN A 27 -7.72 -15.74 -6.05
N LEU A 28 -8.25 -15.38 -7.23
CA LEU A 28 -7.74 -15.90 -8.51
C LEU A 28 -6.31 -15.43 -8.81
N PHE A 29 -5.92 -14.22 -8.41
CA PHE A 29 -4.55 -13.77 -8.56
C PHE A 29 -3.58 -14.53 -7.65
N ALA A 30 -3.99 -14.86 -6.42
CA ALA A 30 -3.20 -15.67 -5.51
C ALA A 30 -3.07 -17.13 -5.98
N GLU A 31 -4.16 -17.73 -6.46
CA GLU A 31 -4.21 -19.14 -6.86
C GLU A 31 -3.59 -19.43 -8.24
N HIS A 32 -3.78 -18.54 -9.21
CA HIS A 32 -3.37 -18.79 -10.61
C HIS A 32 -2.29 -17.82 -11.12
N GLY A 33 -1.96 -16.80 -10.34
CA GLY A 33 -1.08 -15.72 -10.75
C GLY A 33 -1.77 -14.68 -11.64
N PHE A 34 -1.24 -13.45 -11.62
CA PHE A 34 -1.82 -12.32 -12.36
C PHE A 34 -1.89 -12.54 -13.88
N GLN A 35 -0.92 -13.23 -14.48
CA GLN A 35 -0.88 -13.42 -15.93
C GLN A 35 -1.93 -14.41 -16.42
N SER A 36 -2.14 -15.51 -15.69
CA SER A 36 -3.06 -16.59 -16.06
C SER A 36 -4.53 -16.24 -15.80
N THR A 37 -4.80 -15.27 -14.93
CA THR A 37 -6.15 -14.84 -14.58
C THR A 37 -6.74 -13.87 -15.62
N THR A 38 -8.00 -14.11 -15.98
CA THR A 38 -8.76 -13.31 -16.95
C THR A 38 -9.99 -12.65 -16.29
N VAL A 39 -10.43 -11.53 -16.86
CA VAL A 39 -11.67 -10.84 -16.43
C VAL A 39 -12.90 -11.75 -16.47
N ARG A 40 -12.93 -12.74 -17.39
CA ARG A 40 -14.02 -13.72 -17.48
C ARG A 40 -14.04 -14.69 -16.30
N GLN A 41 -12.87 -15.18 -15.87
CA GLN A 41 -12.77 -16.01 -14.67
C GLN A 41 -13.21 -15.23 -13.43
N ILE A 42 -12.75 -13.98 -13.28
CA ILE A 42 -13.17 -13.10 -12.19
C ILE A 42 -14.69 -12.90 -12.18
N ALA A 43 -15.30 -12.66 -13.35
CA ALA A 43 -16.75 -12.50 -13.46
C ALA A 43 -17.51 -13.76 -13.05
N ALA A 44 -17.03 -14.93 -13.46
CA ALA A 44 -17.61 -16.22 -13.11
C ALA A 44 -17.53 -16.46 -11.59
N GLU A 45 -16.36 -16.26 -10.99
CA GLU A 45 -16.11 -16.44 -9.56
C GLU A 45 -16.96 -15.47 -8.71
N ALA A 46 -17.02 -14.18 -9.10
CA ALA A 46 -17.83 -13.19 -8.40
C ALA A 46 -19.36 -13.34 -8.63
N GLY A 47 -19.79 -14.22 -9.55
CA GLY A 47 -21.20 -14.41 -9.91
C GLY A 47 -21.81 -13.15 -10.56
N VAL A 48 -21.08 -12.50 -11.46
CA VAL A 48 -21.49 -11.26 -12.15
C VAL A 48 -21.21 -11.33 -13.65
N SER A 49 -21.68 -10.33 -14.41
CA SER A 49 -21.34 -10.22 -15.82
C SER A 49 -19.93 -9.64 -16.01
N VAL A 50 -19.29 -9.95 -17.14
CA VAL A 50 -18.01 -9.32 -17.54
C VAL A 50 -18.14 -7.79 -17.59
N GLY A 51 -19.28 -7.28 -18.07
CA GLY A 51 -19.54 -5.84 -18.08
C GLY A 51 -19.59 -5.21 -16.68
N ALA A 52 -20.06 -5.94 -15.67
CA ALA A 52 -20.03 -5.49 -14.28
C ALA A 52 -18.59 -5.43 -13.73
N VAL A 53 -17.73 -6.39 -14.09
CA VAL A 53 -16.30 -6.35 -13.76
C VAL A 53 -15.63 -5.15 -14.41
N MET A 54 -15.82 -4.96 -15.73
CA MET A 54 -15.25 -3.81 -16.45
C MET A 54 -15.74 -2.45 -15.94
N ALA A 55 -16.94 -2.40 -15.33
CA ALA A 55 -17.45 -1.19 -14.68
C ALA A 55 -16.77 -0.88 -13.34
N VAL A 56 -16.09 -1.86 -12.74
CA VAL A 56 -15.19 -1.66 -11.59
C VAL A 56 -13.78 -1.31 -12.07
N GLY A 57 -13.28 -2.04 -13.06
CA GLY A 57 -11.98 -1.77 -13.67
C GLY A 57 -11.50 -2.90 -14.58
N ASP A 58 -10.44 -2.63 -15.34
CA ASP A 58 -9.69 -3.68 -16.04
C ASP A 58 -8.84 -4.52 -15.05
N LYS A 59 -8.14 -5.54 -15.57
CA LYS A 59 -7.38 -6.48 -14.74
C LYS A 59 -6.32 -5.78 -13.89
N GLU A 60 -5.62 -4.80 -14.47
CA GLU A 60 -4.62 -3.97 -13.81
C GLU A 60 -5.22 -3.10 -12.70
N SER A 61 -6.37 -2.47 -12.97
CA SER A 61 -7.09 -1.67 -11.96
C SER A 61 -7.59 -2.53 -10.81
N LEU A 62 -8.08 -3.75 -11.11
CA LEU A 62 -8.46 -4.71 -10.08
C LEU A 62 -7.27 -5.13 -9.22
N LEU A 63 -6.08 -5.33 -9.82
CA LEU A 63 -4.86 -5.58 -9.04
C LEU A 63 -4.54 -4.43 -8.09
N GLY A 64 -4.68 -3.18 -8.55
CA GLY A 64 -4.54 -2.00 -7.69
C GLY A 64 -5.51 -2.04 -6.51
N LEU A 65 -6.80 -2.31 -6.76
CA LEU A 65 -7.82 -2.41 -5.72
C LEU A 65 -7.57 -3.55 -4.73
N VAL A 66 -7.08 -4.70 -5.21
CA VAL A 66 -6.69 -5.84 -4.34
C VAL A 66 -5.58 -5.42 -3.38
N TYR A 67 -4.54 -4.74 -3.87
CA TYR A 67 -3.47 -4.23 -3.01
C TYR A 67 -3.93 -3.08 -2.12
N ASP A 68 -4.79 -2.18 -2.60
CA ASP A 68 -5.35 -1.10 -1.78
C ASP A 68 -6.10 -1.67 -0.58
N GLN A 69 -6.92 -2.72 -0.78
CA GLN A 69 -7.59 -3.43 0.31
C GLN A 69 -6.58 -4.15 1.22
N ALA A 70 -5.64 -4.92 0.66
CA ALA A 70 -4.64 -5.64 1.43
C ALA A 70 -3.72 -4.73 2.26
N ILE A 71 -3.42 -3.53 1.73
CA ILE A 71 -2.67 -2.49 2.43
C ILE A 71 -3.53 -1.91 3.55
N ALA A 72 -4.74 -1.47 3.25
CA ALA A 72 -5.64 -0.86 4.22
C ALA A 72 -5.90 -1.76 5.44
N ASP A 73 -6.08 -3.07 5.21
CA ASP A 73 -6.31 -4.07 6.27
C ASP A 73 -5.09 -4.28 7.18
N ARG A 74 -3.89 -3.87 6.73
CA ARG A 74 -2.62 -4.05 7.44
C ARG A 74 -2.04 -2.76 8.01
N ILE A 75 -2.65 -1.59 7.79
CA ILE A 75 -2.18 -0.32 8.37
C ILE A 75 -2.35 -0.40 9.91
N PRO A 76 -1.25 -0.45 10.68
CA PRO A 76 -1.35 -0.52 12.12
C PRO A 76 -1.72 0.85 12.71
N ALA A 77 -2.25 0.84 13.94
CA ALA A 77 -2.45 2.08 14.68
C ALA A 77 -1.10 2.79 14.92
N PRO A 78 -1.04 4.13 14.91
CA PRO A 78 0.20 4.85 15.16
C PRO A 78 0.77 4.54 16.54
N PRO A 79 2.11 4.35 16.66
CA PRO A 79 2.79 4.33 17.95
C PRO A 79 2.52 5.60 18.76
N GLU A 80 2.53 5.48 20.09
CA GLU A 80 2.35 6.63 20.98
C GLU A 80 3.38 7.74 20.68
N PRO A 81 2.93 8.98 20.41
CA PRO A 81 3.84 10.11 20.16
C PRO A 81 4.86 10.29 21.28
N GLY A 82 6.10 10.65 20.91
CA GLY A 82 7.20 10.84 21.85
C GLY A 82 7.77 9.55 22.49
N LYS A 83 7.21 8.37 22.21
CA LYS A 83 7.74 7.07 22.71
C LYS A 83 8.46 6.24 21.66
N ALA A 84 8.36 6.62 20.39
CA ALA A 84 8.95 5.91 19.27
C ALA A 84 9.90 6.83 18.50
N THR A 85 11.06 6.29 18.14
CA THR A 85 12.00 6.95 17.23
C THR A 85 11.50 6.86 15.79
N ALA A 86 12.09 7.65 14.89
CA ALA A 86 11.80 7.54 13.45
C ALA A 86 12.06 6.12 12.91
N VAL A 87 13.07 5.43 13.46
CA VAL A 87 13.38 4.03 13.12
C VAL A 87 12.24 3.10 13.54
N ASP A 88 11.69 3.31 14.73
CA ASP A 88 10.57 2.50 15.26
C ASP A 88 9.30 2.72 14.44
N TYR A 89 9.00 3.98 14.07
CA TYR A 89 7.88 4.29 13.19
C TYR A 89 8.02 3.64 11.82
N LEU A 90 9.22 3.69 11.21
CA LEU A 90 9.48 2.97 9.95
C LEU A 90 9.20 1.47 10.13
N ALA A 91 9.85 0.80 11.08
CA ALA A 91 9.67 -0.64 11.28
C ALA A 91 8.20 -1.00 11.53
N HIS A 92 7.51 -0.25 12.40
CA HIS A 92 6.11 -0.47 12.75
C HIS A 92 5.17 -0.39 11.54
N TYR A 93 5.33 0.62 10.69
CA TYR A 93 4.50 0.73 9.50
C TYR A 93 4.92 -0.22 8.38
N PHE A 94 6.19 -0.59 8.26
CA PHE A 94 6.70 -1.25 7.06
C PHE A 94 6.86 -2.76 7.17
N ASP A 95 7.12 -3.31 8.36
CA ASP A 95 7.24 -4.75 8.56
C ASP A 95 6.01 -5.55 8.07
N PRO A 96 4.75 -5.10 8.29
CA PRO A 96 3.57 -5.79 7.77
C PRO A 96 3.53 -5.86 6.23
N PHE A 97 4.06 -4.85 5.56
CA PHE A 97 4.06 -4.77 4.10
C PHE A 97 5.22 -5.55 3.48
N LEU A 98 6.38 -5.60 4.14
CA LEU A 98 7.48 -6.46 3.70
C LEU A 98 7.01 -7.92 3.57
N ALA A 99 6.25 -8.41 4.55
CA ALA A 99 5.65 -9.75 4.48
C ALA A 99 4.68 -9.87 3.29
N LEU A 100 3.73 -8.92 3.14
CA LEU A 100 2.76 -8.91 2.04
C LEU A 100 3.43 -9.00 0.66
N PHE A 101 4.48 -8.21 0.42
CA PHE A 101 5.15 -8.18 -0.88
C PHE A 101 6.04 -9.40 -1.14
N ALA A 102 6.39 -10.15 -0.11
CA ALA A 102 7.14 -11.40 -0.23
C ALA A 102 6.26 -12.66 -0.30
N GLU A 103 4.95 -12.55 -0.03
CA GLU A 103 4.01 -13.66 -0.19
C GLU A 103 3.95 -14.15 -1.65
N ASN A 104 4.06 -13.24 -2.63
CA ASN A 104 4.02 -13.57 -4.05
C ASN A 104 4.76 -12.54 -4.91
N ASP A 105 6.02 -12.84 -5.24
CA ASP A 105 6.87 -11.94 -6.00
C ASP A 105 6.31 -11.56 -7.38
N ASP A 106 5.66 -12.50 -8.07
CA ASP A 106 5.08 -12.25 -9.40
C ASP A 106 3.94 -11.23 -9.33
N LEU A 107 3.11 -11.38 -8.30
CA LEU A 107 1.99 -10.48 -8.04
C LEU A 107 2.49 -9.10 -7.57
N ALA A 108 3.50 -9.07 -6.70
CA ALA A 108 4.18 -7.83 -6.28
C ALA A 108 4.77 -7.09 -7.48
N ARG A 109 5.51 -7.79 -8.35
CA ARG A 109 6.05 -7.22 -9.60
C ARG A 109 4.97 -6.70 -10.53
N ALA A 110 3.82 -7.38 -10.61
CA ALA A 110 2.69 -6.90 -11.41
C ALA A 110 2.12 -5.61 -10.80
N TYR A 111 1.97 -5.54 -9.48
CA TYR A 111 1.48 -4.35 -8.78
C TYR A 111 2.41 -3.15 -8.97
N PHE A 112 3.73 -3.31 -8.78
CA PHE A 112 4.68 -2.21 -9.00
C PHE A 112 4.69 -1.69 -10.44
N ARG A 113 4.46 -2.57 -11.43
CA ARG A 113 4.29 -2.16 -12.84
C ARG A 113 3.03 -1.32 -13.03
N THR A 114 1.93 -1.68 -12.37
CA THR A 114 0.69 -0.90 -12.34
C THR A 114 0.90 0.46 -11.65
N LEU A 115 1.62 0.48 -10.53
CA LEU A 115 1.95 1.68 -9.78
C LEU A 115 2.78 2.67 -10.62
N ALA A 116 3.81 2.18 -11.34
CA ALA A 116 4.66 2.99 -12.21
C ALA A 116 3.90 3.64 -13.39
N ARG A 117 2.74 3.10 -13.78
CA ARG A 117 1.88 3.67 -14.82
C ARG A 117 0.95 4.78 -14.30
N GLY A 118 0.91 5.03 -12.99
CA GLY A 118 0.12 6.09 -12.38
C GLY A 118 -1.40 5.85 -12.38
N LEU A 119 -1.83 4.57 -12.36
CA LEU A 119 -3.24 4.23 -12.42
C LEU A 119 -4.03 4.67 -11.17
N PRO A 120 -5.30 5.11 -11.34
CA PRO A 120 -6.17 5.49 -10.23
C PRO A 120 -6.62 4.25 -9.44
N GLY A 121 -6.00 4.02 -8.29
CA GLY A 121 -6.29 2.87 -7.42
C GLY A 121 -5.25 2.64 -6.34
N ASN A 122 -4.67 3.74 -5.82
CA ASN A 122 -3.63 3.70 -4.79
C ASN A 122 -4.00 4.62 -3.62
N ALA A 123 -5.28 4.64 -3.26
CA ALA A 123 -5.78 5.50 -2.17
C ALA A 123 -5.20 5.05 -0.82
N ALA A 124 -5.04 3.74 -0.62
CA ALA A 124 -4.47 3.21 0.61
C ALA A 124 -2.97 3.51 0.70
N LEU A 125 -2.23 3.40 -0.40
CA LEU A 125 -0.81 3.80 -0.44
C LEU A 125 -0.65 5.30 -0.16
N GLY A 126 -1.53 6.14 -0.72
CA GLY A 126 -1.56 7.57 -0.43
C GLY A 126 -1.85 7.89 1.04
N ALA A 127 -2.81 7.17 1.64
CA ALA A 127 -3.14 7.28 3.06
C ALA A 127 -1.98 6.81 3.95
N LEU A 128 -1.36 5.67 3.63
CA LEU A 128 -0.18 5.15 4.32
C LEU A 128 0.98 6.14 4.25
N ARG A 129 1.24 6.73 3.08
CA ARG A 129 2.26 7.77 2.92
C ARG A 129 1.99 8.94 3.86
N ALA A 130 0.80 9.51 3.80
CA ALA A 130 0.45 10.68 4.61
C ALA A 130 0.56 10.35 6.11
N LEU A 131 0.05 9.19 6.53
CA LEU A 131 0.13 8.73 7.92
C LEU A 131 1.59 8.56 8.36
N THR A 132 2.42 7.90 7.55
CA THR A 132 3.81 7.64 7.90
C THR A 132 4.62 8.93 7.94
N GLU A 133 4.49 9.78 6.91
CA GLU A 133 5.21 11.06 6.84
C GLU A 133 4.86 11.98 8.02
N ASN A 134 3.58 12.06 8.40
CA ASN A 134 3.14 12.88 9.54
C ASN A 134 3.73 12.38 10.86
N ASN A 135 3.70 11.06 11.11
CA ASN A 135 4.25 10.49 12.34
C ASN A 135 5.77 10.57 12.41
N LEU A 136 6.46 10.33 11.30
CA LEU A 136 7.91 10.50 11.21
C LEU A 136 8.33 11.95 11.44
N THR A 137 7.59 12.89 10.86
CA THR A 137 7.83 14.34 11.07
C THR A 137 7.67 14.69 12.54
N ALA A 138 6.58 14.27 13.18
CA ALA A 138 6.35 14.51 14.61
C ALA A 138 7.48 13.91 15.48
N SER A 139 7.86 12.65 15.24
CA SER A 139 8.95 11.98 15.97
C SER A 139 10.28 12.73 15.85
N MET A 140 10.63 13.21 14.66
CA MET A 140 11.86 13.96 14.45
C MET A 140 11.82 15.36 15.09
N VAL A 141 10.68 16.03 15.07
CA VAL A 141 10.48 17.32 15.76
C VAL A 141 10.60 17.16 17.28
N ASP A 142 9.99 16.12 17.85
CA ASP A 142 10.11 15.78 19.27
C ASP A 142 11.57 15.49 19.67
N ALA A 143 12.37 14.95 18.74
CA ALA A 143 13.81 14.75 18.90
C ALA A 143 14.66 16.02 18.70
N GLY A 144 14.03 17.18 18.51
CA GLY A 144 14.69 18.48 18.37
C GLY A 144 15.09 18.85 16.94
N MET A 145 14.64 18.12 15.93
CA MET A 145 14.88 18.48 14.53
C MET A 145 13.97 19.66 14.10
N PRO A 146 14.48 20.64 13.34
CA PRO A 146 13.62 21.67 12.75
C PRO A 146 12.52 21.05 11.87
N GLU A 147 11.29 21.56 11.97
CA GLU A 147 10.11 20.99 11.28
C GLU A 147 10.30 20.85 9.77
N GLU A 148 10.91 21.84 9.11
CA GLU A 148 11.17 21.79 7.67
C GLU A 148 12.11 20.63 7.29
N ARG A 149 13.16 20.41 8.08
CA ARG A 149 14.12 19.31 7.91
C ARG A 149 13.46 17.96 8.22
N ALA A 150 12.66 17.89 9.28
CA ALA A 150 11.91 16.69 9.65
C ALA A 150 10.94 16.27 8.54
N ARG A 151 10.20 17.21 7.96
CA ARG A 151 9.26 16.96 6.86
C ARG A 151 9.95 16.44 5.61
N LEU A 152 11.10 17.03 5.25
CA LEU A 152 11.91 16.54 4.13
C LEU A 152 12.49 15.15 4.43
N GLY A 153 13.00 14.95 5.65
CA GLY A 153 13.52 13.67 6.11
C GLY A 153 12.47 12.55 6.02
N ALA A 154 11.23 12.84 6.42
CA ALA A 154 10.13 11.88 6.35
C ALA A 154 9.80 11.48 4.90
N GLN A 155 9.80 12.44 3.97
CA GLN A 155 9.61 12.17 2.54
C GLN A 155 10.75 11.31 1.97
N VAL A 156 11.99 11.62 2.31
CA VAL A 156 13.18 10.85 1.87
C VAL A 156 13.10 9.42 2.41
N MET A 157 12.76 9.25 3.69
CA MET A 157 12.60 7.93 4.30
C MET A 157 11.48 7.12 3.63
N PHE A 158 10.31 7.72 3.38
CA PHE A 158 9.20 7.02 2.71
C PHE A 158 9.54 6.66 1.25
N ALA A 159 10.16 7.58 0.51
CA ALA A 159 10.58 7.32 -0.87
C ALA A 159 11.65 6.22 -0.95
N GLY A 160 12.63 6.25 -0.05
CA GLY A 160 13.65 5.20 0.04
C GLY A 160 13.05 3.85 0.43
N TYR A 161 12.02 3.84 1.28
CA TYR A 161 11.27 2.62 1.58
C TYR A 161 10.59 2.03 0.35
N LEU A 162 9.89 2.85 -0.43
CA LEU A 162 9.25 2.38 -1.65
C LEU A 162 10.30 1.84 -2.63
N GLY A 163 11.46 2.47 -2.72
CA GLY A 163 12.59 1.99 -3.51
C GLY A 163 13.10 0.61 -3.06
N GLU A 164 13.31 0.42 -1.76
CA GLU A 164 13.75 -0.88 -1.22
C GLU A 164 12.70 -1.98 -1.38
N LEU A 165 11.40 -1.67 -1.28
CA LEU A 165 10.34 -2.63 -1.61
C LEU A 165 10.38 -3.07 -3.07
N MET A 166 10.62 -2.14 -3.99
CA MET A 166 10.72 -2.47 -5.41
C MET A 166 11.95 -3.35 -5.69
N LEU A 167 13.07 -3.09 -5.01
CA LEU A 167 14.27 -3.93 -5.10
C LEU A 167 14.03 -5.33 -4.52
N LEU A 168 13.31 -5.43 -3.40
CA LEU A 168 12.90 -6.70 -2.80
C LEU A 168 12.03 -7.51 -3.76
N ALA A 169 10.98 -6.89 -4.33
CA ALA A 169 10.10 -7.56 -5.28
C ALA A 169 10.80 -7.91 -6.62
N ALA A 170 11.86 -7.19 -6.97
CA ALA A 170 12.73 -7.53 -8.08
C ALA A 170 13.71 -8.67 -7.75
N GLY A 171 13.71 -9.21 -6.52
CA GLY A 171 14.65 -10.24 -6.06
C GLY A 171 16.09 -9.73 -5.95
N SER A 172 16.29 -8.40 -5.91
CA SER A 172 17.61 -7.77 -5.85
C SER A 172 18.14 -7.66 -4.42
N THR A 173 17.27 -7.81 -3.43
CA THR A 173 17.57 -7.83 -1.99
C THR A 173 16.77 -8.94 -1.31
N ASP A 174 17.16 -9.28 -0.08
CA ASP A 174 16.33 -10.07 0.83
C ASP A 174 15.75 -9.18 1.95
N HIS A 175 14.83 -9.74 2.74
CA HIS A 175 14.19 -9.03 3.85
C HIS A 175 15.17 -8.42 4.85
N GLN A 176 16.26 -9.13 5.17
CA GLN A 176 17.22 -8.70 6.18
C GLN A 176 18.05 -7.53 5.64
N GLN A 177 18.48 -7.61 4.38
CA GLN A 177 19.19 -6.54 3.69
C GLN A 177 18.32 -5.30 3.57
N THR A 178 17.07 -5.45 3.14
CA THR A 178 16.11 -4.34 3.04
C THR A 178 15.89 -3.68 4.40
N ALA A 179 15.64 -4.46 5.47
CA ALA A 179 15.49 -3.92 6.82
C ALA A 179 16.74 -3.17 7.31
N ALA A 180 17.94 -3.71 7.06
CA ALA A 180 19.21 -3.06 7.44
C ALA A 180 19.45 -1.73 6.71
N ARG A 181 19.10 -1.66 5.41
CA ARG A 181 19.21 -0.44 4.61
C ARG A 181 18.23 0.64 5.07
N LEU A 182 16.99 0.26 5.37
CA LEU A 182 15.99 1.18 5.93
C LEU A 182 16.45 1.80 7.25
N ARG A 183 17.03 0.99 8.16
CA ARG A 183 17.61 1.49 9.41
C ARG A 183 18.78 2.43 9.17
N SER A 184 19.66 2.10 8.22
CA SER A 184 20.81 2.95 7.87
C SER A 184 20.37 4.29 7.29
N MET A 185 19.35 4.30 6.43
CA MET A 185 18.74 5.52 5.89
C MET A 185 18.12 6.36 7.00
N ALA A 186 17.40 5.73 7.94
CA ALA A 186 16.82 6.44 9.07
C ALA A 186 17.88 7.09 9.95
N ALA A 187 18.96 6.36 10.28
CA ALA A 187 20.10 6.89 11.03
C ALA A 187 20.77 8.05 10.29
N PHE A 188 20.95 7.94 8.97
CA PHE A 188 21.53 9.01 8.15
C PHE A 188 20.68 10.28 8.16
N VAL A 189 19.36 10.16 7.97
CA VAL A 189 18.46 11.33 7.93
C VAL A 189 18.31 11.98 9.32
N THR A 190 18.32 11.18 10.38
CA THR A 190 18.21 11.67 11.77
C THR A 190 19.53 12.18 12.34
N ALA A 191 20.66 11.95 11.67
CA ALA A 191 21.94 12.49 12.09
C ALA A 191 21.89 14.03 12.13
N GLN A 192 22.27 14.59 13.27
CA GLN A 192 22.47 16.03 13.42
C GLN A 192 23.66 16.41 12.53
N GLU A 193 23.55 17.52 11.78
CA GLU A 193 24.74 18.09 11.14
C GLU A 193 25.76 18.40 12.23
N GLY A 194 26.96 17.84 12.08
CA GLY A 194 28.03 18.03 13.05
C GLY A 194 28.27 19.51 13.32
N ASN A 195 28.31 19.84 14.61
CA ASN A 195 28.77 21.12 15.16
C ASN A 195 30.21 21.43 14.72
#